data_AF-A0A0C7NGS4-F1
#
_entry.id   AF-A0A0C7NGS4-F1
#
_cell.length_a   1.000
_cell.length_b   1.000
_cell.length_c   1.000
_cell.angle_alpha   90.00
_cell.angle_beta   90.00
_cell.angle_gamma   90.00
#
_symmetry.space_group_name_H-M   'P 1'
#
loop_
_entity.id
_entity.type
_entity.pdbx_description
1 polymer ?
#
loop_
_entity_poly.entity_id
_entity_poly.type
_entity_poly.pdbx_seq_one_letter_code
_entity_poly.pdbx_strand_id
1 'polypeptide(L)'
;MRRFVTRKKLSGQVFGLKVGSCSLVTEVPKLQNLTRYPTANKFRGARTALRNPYLNKTVIHEPSRITMSVEDSLEPLKAISKPIVWVDCEMTGLDHTKDKIIEICCIITDGDLNVVDKDGYESVVHCEKSVLDGMDEWCVEHHGSSGLTEKVLQSTKTTQQVEDELLAYIQKWIPAERRAVLAGNTVHMDRLFMLREFPKVVSHLFYRIIDVSTIMEVSFRHNPELASVFPRKKGAHTARSDILESIEQLRWYRQHYLKNSVETEEFVAQRRAELDAAKQQETQDEIKQNDSTALGTVLQNAKNSLKNEAEDKKSPDTNGEENPAKKQRLG
;
A
#
# COMPACT_ATOMS: atom_id res chain seq x y z
N MET A 1 -9.51 -55.61 -12.09
CA MET A 1 -9.98 -56.17 -13.39
C MET A 1 -10.46 -55.02 -14.25
N ARG A 2 -9.84 -54.84 -15.42
CA ARG A 2 -10.05 -53.74 -16.37
C ARG A 2 -11.41 -53.87 -17.07
N ARG A 3 -12.10 -52.76 -17.35
CA ARG A 3 -12.99 -52.64 -18.51
C ARG A 3 -12.67 -51.37 -19.30
N PHE A 4 -12.05 -51.59 -20.45
CA PHE A 4 -11.88 -50.67 -21.56
C PHE A 4 -13.24 -50.30 -22.13
N VAL A 5 -13.45 -49.02 -22.47
CA VAL A 5 -14.41 -48.62 -23.51
C VAL A 5 -13.65 -47.79 -24.54
N THR A 6 -13.75 -48.25 -25.78
CA THR A 6 -13.03 -47.77 -26.96
C THR A 6 -13.73 -46.60 -27.63
N ARG A 7 -12.92 -45.72 -28.23
CA ARG A 7 -13.32 -44.62 -29.12
C ARG A 7 -14.15 -45.13 -30.31
N LYS A 8 -15.18 -44.37 -30.71
CA LYS A 8 -15.67 -44.32 -32.09
C LYS A 8 -15.63 -42.88 -32.61
N LYS A 9 -14.83 -42.68 -33.67
CA LYS A 9 -14.88 -41.53 -34.57
C LYS A 9 -16.19 -41.59 -35.36
N LEU A 10 -16.90 -40.49 -35.48
CA LEU A 10 -17.88 -40.26 -36.53
C LEU A 10 -17.55 -38.93 -37.20
N SER A 11 -17.28 -39.05 -38.50
CA SER A 11 -16.98 -38.01 -39.47
C SER A 11 -18.25 -37.34 -39.98
N GLY A 12 -18.18 -36.01 -40.13
CA GLY A 12 -18.71 -35.27 -41.28
C GLY A 12 -20.21 -35.34 -41.57
N GLN A 13 -20.92 -34.26 -41.25
CA GLN A 13 -21.96 -33.77 -42.14
C GLN A 13 -22.04 -32.25 -42.10
N VAL A 14 -21.80 -31.66 -43.26
CA VAL A 14 -21.85 -30.23 -43.56
C VAL A 14 -23.32 -29.83 -43.63
N PHE A 15 -23.74 -28.90 -42.78
CA PHE A 15 -24.99 -28.15 -42.97
C PHE A 15 -24.63 -26.67 -43.12
N GLY A 16 -24.80 -26.17 -44.34
CA GLY A 16 -24.69 -24.75 -44.66
C GLY A 16 -25.82 -23.98 -44.01
N LEU A 17 -25.48 -23.01 -43.17
CA LEU A 17 -26.38 -21.95 -42.76
C LEU A 17 -26.01 -20.66 -43.48
N LYS A 18 -27.00 -20.15 -44.23
CA LYS A 18 -27.04 -18.84 -44.87
C LYS A 18 -26.68 -17.75 -43.87
N VAL A 19 -25.65 -16.98 -44.16
CA VAL A 19 -25.34 -15.72 -43.48
C VAL A 19 -26.21 -14.64 -44.12
N GLY A 20 -27.30 -14.25 -43.45
CA GLY A 20 -28.09 -13.09 -43.81
C GLY A 20 -27.37 -11.82 -43.35
N SER A 21 -27.08 -10.91 -44.28
CA SER A 21 -26.55 -9.58 -44.00
C SER A 21 -27.61 -8.73 -43.32
N CYS A 22 -27.45 -8.45 -42.04
CA CYS A 22 -28.23 -7.45 -41.31
C CYS A 22 -27.34 -6.22 -41.09
N SER A 23 -27.51 -5.23 -41.96
CA SER A 23 -26.91 -3.91 -41.84
C SER A 23 -27.69 -3.11 -40.78
N LEU A 24 -27.20 -3.10 -39.54
CA LEU A 24 -27.69 -2.18 -38.52
C LEU A 24 -26.89 -0.88 -38.59
N VAL A 25 -27.48 0.10 -39.27
CA VAL A 25 -27.14 1.51 -39.18
C VAL A 25 -27.40 1.95 -37.74
N THR A 26 -26.36 2.36 -37.02
CA THR A 26 -26.51 3.08 -35.75
C THR A 26 -25.92 4.48 -35.94
N GLU A 27 -26.82 5.46 -35.97
CA GLU A 27 -26.49 6.88 -35.98
C GLU A 27 -25.81 7.25 -34.66
N VAL A 28 -24.66 7.92 -34.76
CA VAL A 28 -23.93 8.49 -33.63
C VAL A 28 -24.48 9.91 -33.37
N PRO A 29 -25.08 10.21 -32.20
CA PRO A 29 -25.51 11.56 -31.90
C PRO A 29 -24.29 12.45 -31.60
N LYS A 30 -24.17 13.56 -32.33
CA LYS A 30 -23.22 14.64 -32.06
C LYS A 30 -23.60 15.32 -30.73
N LEU A 31 -22.83 15.09 -29.68
CA LEU A 31 -22.85 15.92 -28.48
C LEU A 31 -22.00 17.16 -28.70
N GLN A 32 -22.64 18.26 -29.07
CA GLN A 32 -22.06 19.60 -29.03
C GLN A 32 -22.45 20.29 -27.72
N ASN A 33 -21.42 20.81 -27.04
CA ASN A 33 -21.41 21.95 -26.12
C ASN A 33 -22.29 21.91 -24.87
N LEU A 34 -21.67 21.55 -23.74
CA LEU A 34 -21.95 22.16 -22.43
C LEU A 34 -20.64 22.48 -21.69
N THR A 35 -20.28 23.76 -21.77
CA THR A 35 -19.77 24.63 -20.68
C THR A 35 -18.53 24.24 -19.87
N ARG A 36 -17.42 24.91 -20.22
CA ARG A 36 -16.42 25.60 -19.36
C ARG A 36 -16.33 25.15 -17.88
N TYR A 37 -15.25 24.45 -17.55
CA TYR A 37 -14.73 24.38 -16.19
C TYR A 37 -14.10 25.72 -15.79
N PRO A 38 -14.40 26.28 -14.60
CA PRO A 38 -13.75 27.48 -14.10
C PRO A 38 -12.30 27.20 -13.71
N THR A 39 -11.42 28.10 -14.12
CA THR A 39 -10.00 28.17 -13.77
C THR A 39 -9.83 28.31 -12.25
N ALA A 40 -9.32 27.26 -11.62
CA ALA A 40 -8.91 27.29 -10.22
C ALA A 40 -7.58 28.05 -10.09
N ASN A 41 -7.64 29.33 -9.76
CA ASN A 41 -6.49 30.06 -9.25
C ASN A 41 -6.92 30.89 -8.03
N LYS A 42 -6.84 30.27 -6.84
CA LYS A 42 -6.74 30.92 -5.52
C LYS A 42 -6.63 29.86 -4.42
N PHE A 43 -5.42 29.34 -4.21
CA PHE A 43 -4.95 28.88 -2.90
C PHE A 43 -3.43 29.03 -2.87
N ARG A 44 -2.97 30.23 -2.44
CA ARG A 44 -1.63 30.43 -1.91
C ARG A 44 -1.69 30.02 -0.43
N GLY A 45 -0.97 28.96 -0.06
CA GLY A 45 -0.82 28.51 1.32
C GLY A 45 -0.10 27.17 1.38
N ALA A 46 1.19 27.22 1.74
CA ALA A 46 2.07 26.12 2.18
C ALA A 46 1.93 24.75 1.45
N ARG A 47 2.68 24.56 0.37
CA ARG A 47 3.04 23.20 -0.09
C ARG A 47 4.27 22.73 0.68
N THR A 48 4.06 22.22 1.89
CA THR A 48 5.06 21.33 2.49
C THR A 48 5.12 20.11 1.56
N ALA A 49 6.27 19.89 0.91
CA ALA A 49 6.49 18.65 0.17
C ALA A 49 6.17 17.48 1.11
N LEU A 50 5.09 16.74 0.84
CA LEU A 50 4.73 15.53 1.57
C LEU A 50 5.83 14.48 1.32
N ARG A 51 6.92 14.60 2.06
CA ARG A 51 7.95 13.58 2.18
C ARG A 51 7.29 12.37 2.82
N ASN A 52 7.28 11.24 2.12
CA ASN A 52 6.79 9.98 2.65
C ASN A 52 7.65 9.56 3.85
N PRO A 53 7.13 9.57 5.10
CA PRO A 53 7.92 9.33 6.30
C PRO A 53 8.43 7.88 6.41
N TYR A 54 7.91 6.96 5.59
CA TYR A 54 8.22 5.53 5.65
C TYR A 54 9.33 5.07 4.69
N LEU A 55 9.93 5.99 3.93
CA LEU A 55 11.05 5.71 3.01
C LEU A 55 12.40 6.24 3.52
N ASN A 56 12.48 6.79 4.73
CA ASN A 56 13.73 7.33 5.26
C ASN A 56 14.72 6.21 5.65
N LYS A 57 16.00 6.47 5.35
CA LYS A 57 17.16 5.67 5.79
C LYS A 57 17.08 5.43 7.29
N THR A 58 17.19 4.17 7.68
CA THR A 58 17.30 3.70 9.06
C THR A 58 18.49 4.40 9.73
N VAL A 59 18.23 5.31 10.67
CA VAL A 59 19.24 5.70 11.66
C VAL A 59 19.12 4.66 12.76
N ILE A 60 20.13 3.79 12.84
CA ILE A 60 20.25 2.82 13.94
C ILE A 60 20.60 3.64 15.17
N HIS A 61 19.68 3.74 16.13
CA HIS A 61 19.97 4.27 17.45
C HIS A 61 20.61 3.12 18.25
N GLU A 62 21.86 3.29 18.71
CA GLU A 62 22.47 2.36 19.67
C GLU A 62 21.67 2.38 20.98
N PRO A 63 21.23 1.22 21.49
CA PRO A 63 20.53 1.18 22.77
C PRO A 63 21.51 1.33 23.93
N SER A 64 21.17 2.23 24.86
CA SER A 64 21.86 2.44 26.13
C SER A 64 21.78 1.16 26.97
N ARG A 65 22.94 0.66 27.44
CA ARG A 65 23.03 -0.54 28.28
C ARG A 65 22.26 -0.37 29.60
N ILE A 66 21.22 -1.17 29.79
CA ILE A 66 20.68 -1.52 31.11
C ILE A 66 21.07 -2.97 31.36
N THR A 67 21.93 -3.20 32.35
CA THR A 67 22.34 -4.53 32.78
C THR A 67 21.31 -5.10 33.75
N MET A 68 20.54 -6.10 33.31
CA MET A 68 19.89 -7.06 34.20
C MET A 68 20.19 -8.47 33.67
N SER A 69 20.73 -9.30 34.57
CA SER A 69 21.12 -10.68 34.31
C SER A 69 19.93 -11.61 34.47
N VAL A 70 19.47 -12.21 33.37
CA VAL A 70 18.81 -13.52 33.38
C VAL A 70 19.30 -14.28 32.15
N GLU A 71 19.89 -15.44 32.39
CA GLU A 71 20.38 -16.39 31.40
C GLU A 71 19.21 -17.01 30.64
N ASP A 72 19.03 -16.58 29.39
CA ASP A 72 18.72 -17.48 28.29
C ASP A 72 19.28 -16.84 27.01
N SER A 73 20.18 -17.55 26.33
CA SER A 73 20.95 -17.04 25.21
C SER A 73 20.08 -16.90 23.96
N LEU A 74 19.29 -15.83 23.89
CA LEU A 74 18.67 -15.35 22.66
C LEU A 74 19.61 -14.31 22.05
N GLU A 75 20.46 -14.74 21.11
CA GLU A 75 21.04 -13.82 20.14
C GLU A 75 19.92 -12.92 19.59
N PRO A 76 20.04 -11.59 19.61
CA PRO A 76 18.98 -10.72 19.10
C PRO A 76 18.73 -11.10 17.65
N LEU A 77 17.56 -11.67 17.38
CA LEU A 77 17.15 -12.08 16.03
C LEU A 77 17.47 -10.92 15.09
N LYS A 78 18.34 -11.19 14.13
CA LYS A 78 18.78 -10.19 13.15
C LYS A 78 17.54 -9.56 12.54
N ALA A 79 17.37 -8.25 12.75
CA ALA A 79 16.19 -7.54 12.29
C ALA A 79 15.99 -7.76 10.78
N ILE A 80 14.81 -8.26 10.40
CA ILE A 80 14.48 -8.55 9.00
C ILE A 80 14.38 -7.22 8.25
N SER A 81 15.18 -7.08 7.19
CA SER A 81 15.16 -5.88 6.36
C SER A 81 13.95 -5.91 5.42
N LYS A 82 13.14 -4.85 5.44
CA LYS A 82 11.93 -4.68 4.61
C LYS A 82 11.05 -5.95 4.62
N PRO A 83 10.56 -6.38 5.79
CA PRO A 83 9.86 -7.65 5.93
C PRO A 83 8.57 -7.68 5.11
N ILE A 84 8.29 -8.84 4.53
CA ILE A 84 7.08 -9.12 3.76
C ILE A 84 6.40 -10.33 4.38
N VAL A 85 5.10 -10.19 4.67
CA VAL A 85 4.26 -11.24 5.24
C VAL A 85 3.37 -11.75 4.13
N TRP A 86 3.70 -12.94 3.63
CA TRP A 86 2.97 -13.61 2.56
C TRP A 86 1.86 -14.45 3.15
N VAL A 87 0.63 -14.25 2.66
CA VAL A 87 -0.55 -14.96 3.14
C VAL A 87 -1.34 -15.48 1.95
N ASP A 88 -1.97 -16.63 2.16
CA ASP A 88 -3.00 -17.21 1.31
C ASP A 88 -4.04 -17.86 2.23
N CYS A 89 -5.30 -17.50 2.01
CA CYS A 89 -6.43 -18.02 2.76
C CYS A 89 -7.27 -18.91 1.85
N GLU A 90 -7.73 -20.04 2.39
CA GLU A 90 -8.83 -20.78 1.80
C GLU A 90 -10.12 -20.33 2.49
N MET A 91 -11.16 -20.09 1.70
CA MET A 91 -12.46 -19.59 2.18
C MET A 91 -13.61 -20.49 1.74
N THR A 92 -14.74 -20.37 2.41
CA THR A 92 -16.00 -21.03 2.01
C THR A 92 -16.64 -20.44 0.74
N GLY A 93 -16.12 -19.31 0.26
CA GLY A 93 -16.61 -18.58 -0.90
C GLY A 93 -15.93 -17.20 -1.02
N LEU A 94 -16.48 -16.33 -1.87
CA LEU A 94 -15.90 -15.01 -2.19
C LEU A 94 -16.65 -13.81 -1.58
N ASP A 95 -17.79 -14.03 -0.91
CA ASP A 95 -18.52 -12.98 -0.19
C ASP A 95 -17.89 -12.76 1.19
N HIS A 96 -16.89 -11.87 1.26
CA HIS A 96 -16.20 -11.50 2.49
C HIS A 96 -17.11 -11.02 3.64
N THR A 97 -18.39 -10.73 3.38
CA THR A 97 -19.35 -10.38 4.43
C THR A 97 -20.02 -11.60 5.07
N LYS A 98 -20.08 -12.74 4.37
CA LYS A 98 -20.78 -13.96 4.81
C LYS A 98 -19.89 -15.20 4.89
N ASP A 99 -19.07 -15.43 3.88
CA ASP A 99 -18.15 -16.56 3.79
C ASP A 99 -17.08 -16.45 4.86
N LYS A 100 -16.41 -17.56 5.21
CA LYS A 100 -15.42 -17.62 6.29
C LYS A 100 -14.05 -18.09 5.82
N ILE A 101 -13.01 -17.68 6.53
CA ILE A 101 -11.67 -18.28 6.42
C ILE A 101 -11.71 -19.68 7.05
N ILE A 102 -11.23 -20.69 6.31
CA ILE A 102 -11.18 -22.09 6.76
C ILE A 102 -9.75 -22.66 6.80
N GLU A 103 -8.82 -22.09 6.05
CA GLU A 103 -7.38 -22.35 6.17
C GLU A 103 -6.62 -21.04 5.98
N ILE A 104 -5.48 -20.92 6.66
CA ILE A 104 -4.53 -19.83 6.40
C ILE A 104 -3.12 -20.36 6.43
N CYS A 105 -2.32 -19.99 5.43
CA CYS A 105 -0.88 -20.16 5.43
C CYS A 105 -0.20 -18.78 5.50
N CYS A 106 0.97 -18.73 6.14
CA CYS A 106 1.78 -17.53 6.26
C CYS A 106 3.27 -17.86 6.13
N ILE A 107 3.96 -17.18 5.22
CA ILE A 107 5.41 -17.25 5.04
C ILE A 107 6.01 -15.85 5.14
N ILE A 108 7.14 -15.72 5.85
CA ILE A 108 7.82 -14.43 6.00
C ILE A 108 9.07 -14.42 5.13
N THR A 109 9.25 -13.35 4.35
CA THR A 109 10.49 -13.08 3.61
C THR A 109 11.11 -11.76 4.03
N ASP A 110 12.40 -11.61 3.78
CA ASP A 110 13.03 -10.28 3.69
C ASP A 110 12.63 -9.55 2.39
N GLY A 111 13.10 -8.32 2.24
CA GLY A 111 12.87 -7.51 1.03
C GLY A 111 13.55 -8.02 -0.24
N ASP A 112 14.43 -9.02 -0.12
CA ASP A 112 15.05 -9.71 -1.25
C ASP A 112 14.33 -11.02 -1.61
N LEU A 113 13.20 -11.29 -0.96
CA LEU A 113 12.36 -12.47 -1.15
C LEU A 113 13.02 -13.75 -0.60
N ASN A 114 13.97 -13.65 0.32
CA ASN A 114 14.53 -14.82 1.01
C ASN A 114 13.60 -15.23 2.15
N VAL A 115 13.20 -16.51 2.16
CA VAL A 115 12.34 -17.08 3.21
C VAL A 115 13.11 -17.11 4.52
N VAL A 116 12.52 -16.52 5.56
CA VAL A 116 13.11 -16.38 6.89
C VAL A 116 12.89 -17.64 7.74
N ASP A 117 11.70 -18.22 7.63
CA ASP A 117 11.31 -19.44 8.31
C ASP A 117 10.84 -20.46 7.25
N LYS A 118 11.57 -21.56 7.11
CA LYS A 118 11.25 -22.59 6.11
C LYS A 118 9.97 -23.33 6.46
N ASP A 119 9.58 -23.39 7.72
CA ASP A 119 8.39 -24.11 8.15
C ASP A 119 7.16 -23.22 8.03
N GLY A 120 7.29 -21.91 8.22
CA GLY A 120 6.16 -20.98 8.11
C GLY A 120 5.13 -21.18 9.21
N TYR A 121 3.93 -20.63 8.99
CA TYR A 121 2.75 -20.90 9.81
C TYR A 121 1.61 -21.38 8.92
N GLU A 122 0.90 -22.42 9.34
CA GLU A 122 -0.25 -22.96 8.63
C GLU A 122 -1.25 -23.48 9.66
N SER A 123 -2.53 -23.13 9.51
CA SER A 123 -3.56 -23.59 10.41
C SER A 123 -4.93 -23.65 9.74
N VAL A 124 -5.71 -24.65 10.16
CA VAL A 124 -7.08 -24.87 9.71
C VAL A 124 -8.03 -24.36 10.80
N VAL A 125 -9.01 -23.55 10.42
CA VAL A 125 -10.03 -22.99 11.30
C VAL A 125 -11.23 -23.93 11.31
N HIS A 126 -11.74 -24.27 12.50
CA HIS A 126 -12.96 -25.04 12.61
C HIS A 126 -14.17 -24.27 12.07
N CYS A 127 -14.98 -24.93 11.24
CA CYS A 127 -16.29 -24.45 10.83
C CYS A 127 -17.35 -25.55 10.96
N GLU A 128 -18.54 -25.14 11.39
CA GLU A 128 -19.71 -26.01 11.48
C GLU A 128 -20.07 -26.61 10.12
N LYS A 129 -20.52 -27.86 10.11
CA LYS A 129 -20.91 -28.56 8.87
C LYS A 129 -21.97 -27.78 8.08
N SER A 130 -22.90 -27.11 8.76
CA SER A 130 -23.94 -26.30 8.12
C SER A 130 -23.40 -25.12 7.31
N VAL A 131 -22.23 -24.58 7.67
CA VAL A 131 -21.55 -23.53 6.90
C VAL A 131 -20.92 -24.14 5.64
N LEU A 132 -20.24 -25.28 5.79
CA LEU A 132 -19.61 -25.99 4.67
C LEU A 132 -20.63 -26.52 3.66
N ASP A 133 -21.80 -26.97 4.14
CA ASP A 133 -22.92 -27.39 3.30
C ASP A 133 -23.52 -26.22 2.49
N GLY A 134 -23.23 -24.98 2.87
CA GLY A 134 -23.66 -23.76 2.18
C GLY A 134 -22.70 -23.24 1.10
N MET A 135 -21.56 -23.91 0.91
CA MET A 135 -20.58 -23.57 -0.13
C MET A 135 -21.15 -23.80 -1.53
N ASP A 136 -20.62 -23.06 -2.53
CA ASP A 136 -20.96 -23.32 -3.92
C ASP A 136 -20.33 -24.63 -4.44
N GLU A 137 -20.79 -25.10 -5.61
CA GLU A 137 -20.34 -26.37 -6.20
C GLU A 137 -18.83 -26.41 -6.41
N TRP A 138 -18.22 -25.28 -6.77
CA TRP A 138 -16.79 -25.19 -7.00
C TRP A 138 -16.01 -25.37 -5.69
N CYS A 139 -16.39 -24.66 -4.62
CA CYS A 139 -15.76 -24.77 -3.31
C CYS A 139 -15.92 -26.19 -2.73
N VAL A 140 -17.10 -26.80 -2.88
CA VAL A 140 -17.35 -28.18 -2.42
C VAL A 140 -16.43 -29.18 -3.12
N GLU A 141 -16.33 -29.11 -4.46
CA GLU A 141 -15.44 -29.98 -5.22
C GLU A 141 -13.97 -29.74 -4.88
N HIS A 142 -13.56 -28.47 -4.87
CA HIS A 142 -12.18 -28.07 -4.65
C HIS A 142 -11.68 -28.50 -3.26
N HIS A 143 -12.37 -28.05 -2.21
CA HIS A 143 -12.00 -28.35 -0.82
C HIS A 143 -12.22 -29.82 -0.44
N GLY A 144 -13.18 -30.49 -1.10
CA GLY A 144 -13.36 -31.93 -0.97
C GLY A 144 -12.19 -32.71 -1.57
N SER A 145 -11.74 -32.33 -2.75
CA SER A 145 -10.65 -33.01 -3.46
C SER A 145 -9.27 -32.84 -2.80
N SER A 146 -9.03 -31.68 -2.16
CA SER A 146 -7.82 -31.41 -1.38
C SER A 146 -7.84 -32.05 0.02
N GLY A 147 -9.02 -32.52 0.46
CA GLY A 147 -9.25 -33.03 1.81
C GLY A 147 -9.40 -31.92 2.86
N LEU A 148 -9.43 -30.65 2.46
CA LEU A 148 -9.58 -29.52 3.37
C LEU A 148 -10.91 -29.56 4.13
N THR A 149 -12.02 -29.93 3.47
CA THR A 149 -13.34 -30.02 4.12
C THR A 149 -13.30 -30.93 5.35
N GLU A 150 -12.63 -32.09 5.27
CA GLU A 150 -12.49 -33.01 6.40
C GLU A 150 -11.59 -32.43 7.49
N LYS A 151 -10.47 -31.79 7.14
CA LYS A 151 -9.59 -31.13 8.10
C LYS A 151 -10.33 -30.03 8.88
N VAL A 152 -11.20 -29.27 8.21
CA VAL A 152 -12.00 -28.20 8.84
C VAL A 152 -12.98 -28.76 9.86
N LEU A 153 -13.68 -29.85 9.52
CA LEU A 153 -14.59 -30.53 10.44
C LEU A 153 -13.86 -31.14 11.65
N GLN A 154 -12.65 -31.65 11.44
CA GLN A 154 -11.82 -32.23 12.50
C GLN A 154 -11.05 -31.18 13.32
N SER A 155 -10.87 -29.97 12.79
CA SER A 155 -10.18 -28.90 13.50
C SER A 155 -10.94 -28.55 14.78
N THR A 156 -10.20 -28.27 15.85
CA THR A 156 -10.75 -27.79 17.13
C THR A 156 -10.41 -26.33 17.39
N LYS A 157 -9.69 -25.68 16.45
CA LYS A 157 -9.23 -24.31 16.62
C LYS A 157 -10.30 -23.33 16.15
N THR A 158 -10.64 -22.40 17.04
CA THR A 158 -11.51 -21.27 16.72
C THR A 158 -10.76 -20.22 15.89
N THR A 159 -11.48 -19.37 15.16
CA THR A 159 -10.93 -18.22 14.43
C THR A 159 -10.01 -17.36 15.32
N GLN A 160 -10.42 -17.12 16.57
CA GLN A 160 -9.66 -16.30 17.52
C GLN A 160 -8.33 -16.94 17.92
N GLN A 161 -8.30 -18.26 18.12
CA GLN A 161 -7.06 -18.98 18.43
C GLN A 161 -6.09 -18.94 17.26
N VAL A 162 -6.60 -19.15 16.03
CA VAL A 162 -5.77 -19.06 14.81
C VAL A 162 -5.23 -17.65 14.62
N GLU A 163 -6.03 -16.61 14.89
CA GLU A 163 -5.56 -15.22 14.87
C GLU A 163 -4.39 -14.99 15.84
N ASP A 164 -4.56 -15.42 17.09
CA ASP A 164 -3.58 -15.18 18.15
C ASP A 164 -2.27 -15.94 17.87
N GLU A 165 -2.37 -17.18 17.38
CA GLU A 165 -1.22 -17.96 16.95
C GLU A 165 -0.48 -17.32 15.75
N LEU A 166 -1.22 -16.89 14.73
CA LEU A 166 -0.66 -16.22 13.56
C LEU A 166 0.03 -14.90 13.95
N LEU A 167 -0.61 -14.10 14.80
CA LEU A 167 -0.02 -12.86 15.30
C LEU A 167 1.27 -13.13 16.08
N ALA A 168 1.27 -14.13 16.97
CA ALA A 168 2.44 -14.51 17.73
C ALA A 168 3.60 -14.97 16.82
N TYR A 169 3.29 -15.75 15.77
CA TYR A 169 4.26 -16.14 14.75
C TYR A 169 4.85 -14.93 14.02
N ILE A 170 4.02 -13.97 13.60
CA ILE A 170 4.49 -12.74 12.95
C ILE A 170 5.35 -11.91 13.90
N GLN A 171 4.93 -11.74 15.16
CA GLN A 171 5.64 -10.93 16.16
C GLN A 171 6.98 -11.53 16.58
N LYS A 172 7.11 -12.85 16.57
CA LYS A 172 8.39 -13.55 16.79
C LYS A 172 9.47 -13.03 15.83
N TRP A 173 9.11 -12.79 14.57
CA TRP A 173 10.04 -12.37 13.53
C TRP A 173 10.05 -10.85 13.31
N ILE A 174 8.92 -10.19 13.51
CA ILE A 174 8.68 -8.78 13.23
C ILE A 174 7.95 -8.17 14.44
N PRO A 175 8.64 -7.90 15.56
CA PRO A 175 8.01 -7.42 16.79
C PRO A 175 7.47 -5.99 16.66
N ALA A 176 8.07 -5.16 15.81
CA ALA A 176 7.65 -3.79 15.60
C ALA A 176 6.43 -3.70 14.66
N GLU A 177 5.36 -3.05 15.14
CA GLU A 177 4.15 -2.78 14.36
C GLU A 177 4.45 -1.94 13.11
N ARG A 178 3.59 -2.08 12.09
CA ARG A 178 3.56 -1.27 10.86
C ARG A 178 4.89 -1.31 10.07
N ARG A 179 5.68 -2.38 10.26
CA ARG A 179 6.95 -2.59 9.52
C ARG A 179 6.80 -3.49 8.31
N ALA A 180 6.01 -4.55 8.42
CA ALA A 180 5.83 -5.52 7.34
C ALA A 180 4.62 -5.20 6.47
N VAL A 181 4.70 -5.59 5.20
CA VAL A 181 3.65 -5.43 4.20
C VAL A 181 3.05 -6.80 3.89
N LEU A 182 1.71 -6.86 3.80
CA LEU A 182 0.99 -8.08 3.39
C LEU A 182 1.21 -8.34 1.89
N ALA A 183 1.46 -9.59 1.50
CA ALA A 183 1.73 -9.97 0.12
C ALA A 183 1.10 -11.30 -0.29
N GLY A 184 0.87 -11.47 -1.58
CA GLY A 184 0.29 -12.68 -2.17
C GLY A 184 -0.26 -12.40 -3.57
N ASN A 185 -0.76 -13.43 -4.25
CA ASN A 185 -1.56 -13.25 -5.45
C ASN A 185 -2.98 -12.83 -5.06
N THR A 186 -3.49 -11.72 -5.61
CA THR A 186 -4.88 -11.30 -5.36
C THR A 186 -5.15 -11.06 -3.86
N VAL A 187 -4.08 -10.73 -3.11
CA VAL A 187 -4.08 -10.66 -1.64
C VAL A 187 -5.00 -9.59 -1.06
N HIS A 188 -5.50 -8.69 -1.90
CA HIS A 188 -6.56 -7.77 -1.49
C HIS A 188 -7.84 -8.52 -1.06
N MET A 189 -8.14 -9.68 -1.66
CA MET A 189 -9.28 -10.51 -1.26
C MET A 189 -9.04 -11.14 0.11
N ASP A 190 -7.90 -11.79 0.33
CA ASP A 190 -7.51 -12.31 1.67
C ASP A 190 -7.61 -11.21 2.72
N ARG A 191 -7.07 -10.02 2.41
CA ARG A 191 -7.10 -8.88 3.31
C ARG A 191 -8.52 -8.46 3.69
N LEU A 192 -9.50 -8.56 2.79
CA LEU A 192 -10.90 -8.24 3.10
C LEU A 192 -11.47 -9.19 4.16
N PHE A 193 -11.19 -10.49 4.07
CA PHE A 193 -11.59 -11.46 5.08
C PHE A 193 -10.81 -11.24 6.39
N MET A 194 -9.49 -11.06 6.32
CA MET A 194 -8.64 -10.82 7.48
C MET A 194 -9.02 -9.56 8.25
N LEU A 195 -9.52 -8.50 7.59
CA LEU A 195 -10.01 -7.31 8.28
C LEU A 195 -11.15 -7.61 9.25
N ARG A 196 -11.99 -8.60 8.93
CA ARG A 196 -13.13 -9.01 9.75
C ARG A 196 -12.74 -10.10 10.75
N GLU A 197 -11.98 -11.09 10.31
CA GLU A 197 -11.70 -12.30 11.11
C GLU A 197 -10.36 -12.25 11.86
N PHE A 198 -9.34 -11.60 11.30
CA PHE A 198 -7.99 -11.46 11.88
C PHE A 198 -7.58 -9.97 12.08
N PRO A 199 -8.42 -9.12 12.70
CA PRO A 199 -8.17 -7.67 12.82
C PRO A 199 -6.88 -7.31 13.56
N LYS A 200 -6.43 -8.09 14.55
CA LYS A 200 -5.16 -7.86 15.28
C LYS A 200 -3.96 -8.04 14.37
N VAL A 201 -3.98 -9.08 13.52
CA VAL A 201 -2.94 -9.32 12.51
C VAL A 201 -2.89 -8.14 11.53
N VAL A 202 -4.03 -7.75 10.95
CA VAL A 202 -4.06 -6.63 9.99
C VAL A 202 -3.62 -5.31 10.62
N SER A 203 -3.93 -5.09 11.91
CA SER A 203 -3.50 -3.89 12.65
C SER A 203 -1.99 -3.84 12.87
N HIS A 204 -1.35 -4.99 13.08
CA HIS A 204 0.10 -5.11 13.24
C HIS A 204 0.85 -4.84 11.92
N LEU A 205 0.23 -5.17 10.78
CA LEU A 205 0.82 -4.97 9.46
C LEU A 205 0.66 -3.53 8.95
N PHE A 206 1.47 -3.17 7.95
CA PHE A 206 1.33 -1.90 7.25
C PHE A 206 0.09 -1.92 6.35
N TYR A 207 -0.51 -0.76 6.10
CA TYR A 207 -1.79 -0.67 5.37
C TYR A 207 -1.68 -1.00 3.88
N ARG A 208 -0.46 -0.93 3.30
CA ARG A 208 -0.21 -1.27 1.90
C ARG A 208 -0.14 -2.78 1.73
N ILE A 209 -0.25 -3.22 0.48
CA ILE A 209 -0.06 -4.61 0.08
C ILE A 209 0.91 -4.69 -1.09
N ILE A 210 1.55 -5.86 -1.25
CA ILE A 210 2.23 -6.27 -2.48
C ILE A 210 1.33 -7.33 -3.12
N ASP A 211 0.49 -6.89 -4.05
CA ASP A 211 -0.36 -7.79 -4.82
C ASP A 211 0.36 -8.20 -6.11
N VAL A 212 0.82 -9.45 -6.16
CA VAL A 212 1.57 -9.98 -7.31
C VAL A 212 0.71 -10.03 -8.57
N SER A 213 -0.60 -10.23 -8.41
CA SER A 213 -1.56 -10.25 -9.53
C SER A 213 -1.66 -8.87 -10.20
N THR A 214 -1.36 -7.77 -9.49
CA THR A 214 -1.24 -6.44 -10.13
C THR A 214 -0.12 -6.43 -11.18
N ILE A 215 1.05 -6.97 -10.85
CA ILE A 215 2.19 -7.02 -11.79
C ILE A 215 1.87 -7.98 -12.93
N MET A 216 1.20 -9.09 -12.65
CA MET A 216 0.73 -10.03 -13.66
C MET A 216 -0.18 -9.36 -14.69
N GLU A 217 -1.24 -8.67 -14.25
CA GLU A 217 -2.19 -8.01 -15.14
C GLU A 217 -1.54 -6.86 -15.94
N VAL A 218 -0.60 -6.13 -15.34
CA VAL A 218 0.18 -5.08 -16.03
C VAL A 218 1.11 -5.69 -17.07
N SER A 219 1.88 -6.74 -16.70
CA SER A 219 2.79 -7.44 -17.61
C SER A 219 2.03 -8.04 -18.80
N PHE A 220 0.87 -8.65 -18.57
CA PHE A 220 0.05 -9.26 -19.61
C PHE A 220 -0.38 -8.25 -20.69
N ARG A 221 -0.70 -7.01 -20.30
CA ARG A 221 -1.11 -5.94 -21.22
C ARG A 221 0.06 -5.18 -21.83
N HIS A 222 1.10 -4.94 -21.05
CA HIS A 222 2.24 -4.12 -21.44
C HIS A 222 3.27 -4.89 -22.28
N ASN A 223 3.50 -6.17 -21.96
CA ASN A 223 4.47 -7.03 -22.65
C ASN A 223 3.91 -8.46 -22.78
N PRO A 224 2.94 -8.67 -23.71
CA PRO A 224 2.26 -9.96 -23.86
C PRO A 224 3.20 -11.09 -24.29
N GLU A 225 4.27 -10.78 -25.05
CA GLU A 225 5.27 -11.77 -25.45
C GLU A 225 6.02 -12.32 -24.24
N LEU A 226 6.51 -11.45 -23.36
CA LEU A 226 7.15 -11.87 -22.11
C LEU A 226 6.16 -12.60 -21.19
N ALA A 227 4.92 -12.12 -21.09
CA ALA A 227 3.89 -12.79 -20.29
C ALA A 227 3.59 -14.21 -20.79
N SER A 228 3.68 -14.46 -22.10
CA SER A 228 3.41 -15.77 -22.70
C SER A 228 4.43 -16.86 -22.33
N VAL A 229 5.62 -16.46 -21.88
CA VAL A 229 6.69 -17.38 -21.45
C VAL A 229 6.81 -17.52 -19.93
N PHE A 230 5.86 -16.94 -19.19
CA PHE A 230 5.79 -17.12 -17.74
C PHE A 230 5.63 -18.61 -17.37
N PRO A 231 6.40 -19.15 -16.40
CA PRO A 231 6.25 -20.54 -15.97
C PRO A 231 4.83 -20.85 -15.54
N ARG A 232 4.27 -21.96 -16.03
CA ARG A 232 2.94 -22.41 -15.58
C ARG A 232 2.99 -22.81 -14.10
N LYS A 233 1.96 -22.42 -13.35
CA LYS A 233 1.72 -22.89 -11.98
C LYS A 233 1.64 -24.42 -11.96
N LYS A 234 2.22 -25.04 -10.93
CA LYS A 234 2.21 -26.51 -10.79
C LYS A 234 0.84 -27.00 -10.29
N GLY A 235 0.08 -26.14 -9.62
CA GLY A 235 -1.32 -26.39 -9.25
C GLY A 235 -1.46 -27.47 -8.18
N ALA A 236 -0.66 -27.38 -7.11
CA ALA A 236 -0.79 -28.29 -5.98
C ALA A 236 -1.97 -27.96 -5.06
N HIS A 237 -2.60 -26.78 -5.24
CA HIS A 237 -3.85 -26.36 -4.59
C HIS A 237 -3.84 -26.53 -3.07
N THR A 238 -2.75 -26.09 -2.46
CA THR A 238 -2.64 -25.94 -1.00
C THR A 238 -2.21 -24.52 -0.70
N ALA A 239 -2.71 -23.93 0.38
CA ALA A 239 -2.38 -22.54 0.70
C ALA A 239 -0.86 -22.29 0.74
N ARG A 240 -0.10 -23.26 1.28
CA ARG A 240 1.36 -23.22 1.30
C ARG A 240 2.00 -23.24 -0.08
N SER A 241 1.58 -24.15 -0.96
CA SER A 241 2.14 -24.21 -2.33
C SER A 241 1.89 -22.91 -3.07
N ASP A 242 0.71 -22.33 -2.86
CA ASP A 242 0.24 -21.18 -3.61
C ASP A 242 0.98 -19.90 -3.18
N ILE A 243 1.32 -19.77 -1.89
CA ILE A 243 2.27 -18.75 -1.41
C ILE A 243 3.66 -18.92 -2.03
N LEU A 244 4.22 -20.13 -2.03
CA LEU A 244 5.55 -20.37 -2.58
C LEU A 244 5.61 -20.06 -4.08
N GLU A 245 4.55 -20.40 -4.81
CA GLU A 245 4.38 -20.02 -6.22
C GLU A 245 4.24 -18.49 -6.39
N SER A 246 3.53 -17.80 -5.49
CA SER A 246 3.42 -16.34 -5.49
C SER A 246 4.78 -15.65 -5.29
N ILE A 247 5.60 -16.16 -4.36
CA ILE A 247 6.96 -15.66 -4.11
C ILE A 247 7.82 -15.84 -5.36
N GLU A 248 7.77 -17.03 -5.95
CA GLU A 248 8.57 -17.33 -7.15
C GLU A 248 8.10 -16.51 -8.37
N GLN A 249 6.80 -16.28 -8.50
CA GLN A 249 6.24 -15.39 -9.51
C GLN A 249 6.77 -13.96 -9.35
N LEU A 250 6.83 -13.41 -8.13
CA LEU A 250 7.39 -12.09 -7.91
C LEU A 250 8.90 -12.03 -8.18
N ARG A 251 9.65 -13.08 -7.84
CA ARG A 251 11.07 -13.21 -8.21
C ARG A 251 11.25 -13.19 -9.72
N TRP A 252 10.42 -13.92 -10.46
CA TRP A 252 10.44 -13.93 -11.91
C TRP A 252 10.19 -12.52 -12.48
N TYR A 253 9.19 -11.79 -11.97
CA TYR A 253 8.96 -10.40 -12.40
C TYR A 253 10.13 -9.48 -12.06
N ARG A 254 10.77 -9.64 -10.89
CA ARG A 254 11.98 -8.89 -10.52
C ARG A 254 13.15 -9.15 -11.47
N GLN A 255 13.26 -10.36 -12.01
CA GLN A 255 14.35 -10.76 -12.89
C GLN A 255 14.11 -10.39 -14.36
N HIS A 256 12.87 -10.45 -14.83
CA HIS A 256 12.57 -10.40 -16.27
C HIS A 256 11.71 -9.22 -16.72
N TYR A 257 10.92 -8.62 -15.82
CA TYR A 257 9.95 -7.58 -16.18
C TYR A 257 10.28 -6.21 -15.56
N LEU A 258 10.67 -6.20 -14.29
CA LEU A 258 11.06 -5.00 -13.56
C LEU A 258 12.55 -4.71 -13.78
N LYS A 259 12.87 -3.45 -14.05
CA LYS A 259 14.28 -3.04 -14.16
C LYS A 259 15.00 -3.23 -12.82
N ASN A 260 16.17 -3.83 -12.86
CA ASN A 260 17.01 -4.02 -11.70
C ASN A 260 17.87 -2.77 -11.38
N SER A 261 18.64 -2.82 -10.29
CA SER A 261 19.46 -1.69 -9.84
C SER A 261 20.58 -1.33 -10.81
N VAL A 262 21.11 -2.31 -11.54
CA VAL A 262 22.17 -2.07 -12.54
C VAL A 262 21.58 -1.36 -13.75
N GLU A 263 20.44 -1.83 -14.25
CA GLU A 263 19.73 -1.22 -15.39
C GLU A 263 19.24 0.21 -15.14
N THR A 264 19.11 0.61 -13.87
CA THR A 264 18.63 1.94 -13.47
C THR A 264 19.72 2.84 -12.90
N GLU A 265 20.96 2.38 -12.80
CA GLU A 265 22.04 3.08 -12.10
C GLU A 265 22.29 4.50 -12.66
N GLU A 266 22.47 4.60 -13.97
CA GLU A 266 22.71 5.87 -14.66
C GLU A 266 21.53 6.85 -14.50
N PHE A 267 20.31 6.36 -14.71
CA PHE A 267 19.09 7.16 -14.55
C PHE A 267 18.95 7.69 -13.11
N VAL A 268 19.23 6.84 -12.12
CA VAL A 268 19.18 7.22 -10.70
C VAL A 268 20.24 8.26 -10.38
N ALA A 269 21.47 8.12 -10.89
CA ALA A 269 22.54 9.09 -10.68
C ALA A 269 22.18 10.46 -11.27
N GLN A 270 21.70 10.49 -12.52
CA GLN A 270 21.23 11.71 -13.16
C GLN A 270 20.10 12.37 -12.36
N ARG A 271 19.06 11.61 -12.00
CA ARG A 271 17.90 12.19 -11.31
C ARG A 271 18.24 12.70 -9.92
N ARG A 272 19.20 12.07 -9.22
CA ARG A 272 19.71 12.57 -7.93
C ARG A 272 20.37 13.93 -8.08
N ALA A 273 21.23 14.11 -9.08
CA ALA A 273 21.88 15.40 -9.33
C ALA A 273 20.86 16.51 -9.62
N GLU A 274 19.83 16.22 -10.43
CA GLU A 274 18.74 17.17 -10.72
C GLU A 274 17.95 17.55 -9.46
N LEU A 275 17.62 16.57 -8.61
CA LEU A 275 16.90 16.81 -7.35
C LEU A 275 17.72 17.64 -6.37
N ASP A 276 19.04 17.42 -6.30
CA ASP A 276 19.91 18.17 -5.39
C ASP A 276 20.14 19.59 -5.88
N ALA A 277 20.27 19.80 -7.20
CA ALA A 277 20.30 21.13 -7.79
C ALA A 277 18.99 21.91 -7.53
N ALA A 278 17.83 21.26 -7.67
CA ALA A 278 16.54 21.88 -7.39
C ALA A 278 16.41 22.30 -5.91
N LYS A 279 16.83 21.46 -4.95
CA LYS A 279 16.83 21.82 -3.52
C LYS A 279 17.76 23.00 -3.21
N GLN A 280 18.93 23.05 -3.85
CA GLN A 280 19.87 24.15 -3.67
C GLN A 280 19.28 25.46 -4.19
N GLN A 281 18.58 25.42 -5.32
CA GLN A 281 17.91 26.58 -5.87
C GLN A 281 16.74 27.05 -4.99
N GLU A 282 15.89 26.14 -4.51
CA GLU A 282 14.83 26.44 -3.53
C GLU A 282 15.40 27.10 -2.27
N THR A 283 16.50 26.57 -1.74
CA THR A 283 17.17 27.14 -0.54
C THR A 283 17.72 28.54 -0.82
N GLN A 284 18.34 28.75 -2.00
CA GLN A 284 18.86 30.07 -2.39
C GLN A 284 17.73 31.09 -2.60
N ASP A 285 16.60 30.68 -3.16
CA ASP A 285 15.45 31.55 -3.38
C ASP A 285 14.76 31.90 -2.06
N GLU A 286 14.66 30.96 -1.11
CA GLU A 286 14.19 31.22 0.26
C GLU A 286 15.10 32.23 1.00
N ILE A 287 16.43 32.09 0.88
CA ILE A 287 17.38 33.04 1.48
C ILE A 287 17.22 34.43 0.86
N LYS A 288 17.19 34.54 -0.48
CA LYS A 288 17.00 35.83 -1.17
C LYS A 288 15.67 36.49 -0.81
N GLN A 289 14.61 35.71 -0.66
CA GLN A 289 13.30 36.23 -0.30
C GLN A 289 13.28 36.76 1.14
N ASN A 290 13.92 36.06 2.08
CA ASN A 290 14.07 36.51 3.46
C ASN A 290 14.93 37.78 3.56
N ASP A 291 16.06 37.86 2.84
CA ASP A 291 16.91 39.05 2.81
C ASP A 291 16.19 40.26 2.22
N SER A 292 15.40 40.07 1.14
CA SER A 292 14.59 41.15 0.55
C SER A 292 13.50 41.65 1.51
N THR A 293 12.91 40.74 2.29
CA THR A 293 11.86 41.06 3.27
C THR A 293 12.44 41.81 4.47
N ALA A 294 13.63 41.41 4.93
CA ALA A 294 14.37 42.10 5.98
C ALA A 294 14.76 43.53 5.55
N LEU A 295 15.32 43.70 4.34
CA LEU A 295 15.65 45.02 3.77
C LEU A 295 14.42 45.91 3.61
N GLY A 296 13.30 45.35 3.12
CA GLY A 296 12.03 46.08 3.01
C GLY A 296 11.52 46.60 4.35
N THR A 297 11.63 45.77 5.40
CA THR A 297 11.23 46.13 6.78
C THR A 297 12.10 47.24 7.36
N VAL A 298 13.42 47.16 7.17
CA VAL A 298 14.37 48.21 7.61
C VAL A 298 14.09 49.54 6.92
N LEU A 299 13.88 49.54 5.60
CA LEU A 299 13.54 50.74 4.83
C LEU A 299 12.21 51.36 5.25
N GLN A 300 11.21 50.53 5.58
CA GLN A 300 9.92 51.01 6.06
C GLN A 300 10.01 51.63 7.46
N ASN A 301 10.80 51.04 8.36
CA ASN A 301 11.08 51.61 9.68
C ASN A 301 11.84 52.93 9.58
N ALA A 302 12.85 53.03 8.70
CA ALA A 302 13.58 54.27 8.46
C ALA A 302 12.67 55.39 7.91
N LYS A 303 11.78 55.07 6.97
CA LYS A 303 10.78 56.02 6.43
C LYS A 303 9.79 56.49 7.49
N ASN A 304 9.34 55.61 8.38
CA ASN A 304 8.46 55.97 9.48
C ASN A 304 9.16 56.87 10.50
N SER A 305 10.43 56.60 10.81
CA SER A 305 11.24 57.46 11.70
C SER A 305 11.41 58.88 11.12
N LEU A 306 11.72 58.98 9.82
CA LEU A 306 11.86 60.28 9.13
C LEU A 306 10.53 61.04 9.01
N LYS A 307 9.39 60.33 8.92
CA LYS A 307 8.06 60.96 8.97
C LYS A 307 7.74 61.52 10.36
N ASN A 308 8.05 60.79 11.41
CA ASN A 308 7.84 61.25 12.78
C ASN A 308 8.72 62.48 13.10
N GLU A 309 9.96 62.52 12.60
CA GLU A 309 10.84 63.70 12.72
C GLU A 309 10.38 64.90 11.88
N ALA A 310 9.64 64.67 10.79
CA ALA A 310 9.07 65.73 9.97
C ALA A 310 7.75 66.30 10.55
N GLU A 311 6.99 65.49 11.29
CA GLU A 311 5.78 65.92 12.00
C GLU A 311 6.12 66.69 13.29
N ASP A 312 7.24 66.40 13.94
CA ASP A 312 7.72 67.14 15.12
C ASP A 312 8.28 68.55 14.79
N LYS A 313 8.43 68.88 13.49
CA LYS A 313 8.82 70.22 13.00
C LYS A 313 7.65 71.07 12.48
N LYS A 314 6.40 70.65 12.73
CA LYS A 314 5.20 71.44 12.45
C LYS A 314 4.30 71.53 13.69
N SER A 315 4.73 72.32 14.66
CA SER A 315 3.83 72.99 15.60
C SER A 315 4.17 74.49 15.64
N PRO A 316 3.18 75.40 15.49
CA PRO A 316 3.41 76.83 15.38
C PRO A 316 3.41 77.51 16.75
N ASP A 317 4.44 78.31 17.01
CA ASP A 317 4.43 79.34 18.06
C ASP A 317 3.64 80.55 17.55
N THR A 318 2.58 80.97 18.26
CA THR A 318 2.29 82.39 18.55
C THR A 318 1.19 82.53 19.60
N ASN A 319 1.46 83.41 20.56
CA ASN A 319 0.75 83.71 21.80
C ASN A 319 -0.59 84.45 21.63
N GLY A 320 -1.43 84.41 22.68
CA GLY A 320 -2.49 85.41 22.88
C GLY A 320 -3.48 85.12 24.02
N GLU A 321 -3.12 85.56 25.23
CA GLU A 321 -3.95 86.22 26.26
C GLU A 321 -5.22 85.61 26.92
N GLU A 322 -5.27 85.89 28.24
CA GLU A 322 -6.40 86.05 29.18
C GLU A 322 -7.06 84.84 29.91
N ASN A 323 -6.83 84.85 31.23
CA ASN A 323 -7.58 84.25 32.36
C ASN A 323 -8.93 85.03 32.54
N PRO A 324 -10.01 84.61 33.26
CA PRO A 324 -9.97 83.69 34.40
C PRO A 324 -11.21 82.81 34.77
N ALA A 325 -10.94 81.87 35.68
CA ALA A 325 -11.78 81.41 36.79
C ALA A 325 -13.00 80.47 36.57
N LYS A 326 -13.03 79.47 37.48
CA LYS A 326 -14.15 78.92 38.29
C LYS A 326 -14.81 77.59 37.94
N LYS A 327 -14.94 76.80 39.03
CA LYS A 327 -15.87 75.69 39.39
C LYS A 327 -15.47 74.28 38.95
N GLN A 328 -15.18 73.36 39.89
CA GLN A 328 -16.15 72.47 40.58
C GLN A 328 -17.11 71.81 39.57
N ARG A 329 -17.27 70.48 39.47
CA ARG A 329 -17.58 69.49 40.52
C ARG A 329 -17.56 68.09 39.88
N LEU A 330 -17.42 67.05 40.73
CA LEU A 330 -17.65 65.64 40.41
C LEU A 330 -19.01 65.36 39.73
N GLY A 331 -19.04 64.27 38.95
CA GLY A 331 -20.22 63.52 38.51
C GLY A 331 -19.79 62.19 37.91
#